data_AF-A0A935A1C9-F1
#
_entry.id   AF-A0A935A1C9-F1
#
_cell.length_a   1.000
_cell.length_b   1.000
_cell.length_c   1.000
_cell.angle_alpha   90.00
_cell.angle_beta   90.00
_cell.angle_gamma   90.00
#
_symmetry.space_group_name_H-M   'P 1'
#
loop_
_entity.id
_entity.type
_entity.pdbx_description
1 polymer ?
#
loop_
_entity_poly.entity_id
_entity_poly.type
_entity_poly.pdbx_seq_one_letter_code
_entity_poly.pdbx_strand_id
1 'polypeptide(L)'
;MAMLDWLRSRRVSSSKGAKPNAIVRVTPTPFYAVSIVPGQNACGATQSQSGKRWLSAGAPRLPLPGCNAQSCGCRYAHHADRRSAERRWIDRAAMPQHFDGVERRVMRKRGRRDTDY
;
A
#
# COMPACT_ATOMS: atom_id res chain seq x y z
N MET A 1 14.31 58.73 -53.54
CA MET A 1 15.53 58.06 -53.01
C MET A 1 15.14 57.34 -51.74
N ALA A 2 15.23 55.99 -51.76
CA ALA A 2 15.43 55.06 -50.63
C ALA A 2 14.39 55.07 -49.47
N MET A 3 14.01 53.98 -48.80
CA MET A 3 14.22 52.53 -48.90
C MET A 3 13.40 51.91 -47.73
N LEU A 4 12.71 50.79 -48.00
CA LEU A 4 12.51 49.64 -47.10
C LEU A 4 11.44 49.65 -45.98
N ASP A 5 10.35 48.92 -46.26
CA ASP A 5 9.83 47.75 -45.53
C ASP A 5 10.22 47.53 -44.06
N TRP A 6 9.21 47.42 -43.19
CA TRP A 6 9.35 46.72 -41.90
C TRP A 6 8.06 45.97 -41.51
N LEU A 7 7.91 44.77 -42.06
CA LEU A 7 6.92 43.76 -41.67
C LEU A 7 7.12 43.34 -40.20
N ARG A 8 6.14 43.66 -39.35
CA ARG A 8 6.03 43.17 -37.96
C ARG A 8 5.86 41.64 -37.95
N SER A 9 6.97 40.94 -37.80
CA SER A 9 6.98 39.50 -37.49
C SER A 9 6.46 39.29 -36.05
N ARG A 10 5.21 38.84 -35.92
CA ARG A 10 4.72 38.25 -34.67
C ARG A 10 5.44 36.92 -34.45
N ARG A 11 6.47 36.94 -33.61
CA ARG A 11 7.16 35.74 -33.11
C ARG A 11 6.21 34.97 -32.19
N VAL A 12 5.55 33.94 -32.71
CA VAL A 12 4.82 32.96 -31.89
C VAL A 12 5.85 32.20 -31.07
N SER A 13 5.88 32.44 -29.77
CA SER A 13 6.69 31.69 -28.81
C SER A 13 6.21 30.25 -28.75
N SER A 14 6.97 29.33 -29.35
CA SER A 14 6.77 27.88 -29.22
C SER A 14 6.96 27.48 -27.75
N SER A 15 5.85 27.18 -27.06
CA SER A 15 5.88 26.59 -25.73
C SER A 15 6.46 25.17 -25.85
N LYS A 16 7.68 24.96 -25.34
CA LYS A 16 8.26 23.64 -25.16
C LYS A 16 7.25 22.76 -24.40
N GLY A 17 6.72 21.75 -25.08
CA GLY A 17 5.70 20.85 -24.53
C GLY A 17 6.16 20.19 -23.24
N ALA A 18 5.35 20.32 -22.19
CA ALA A 18 5.48 19.50 -21.00
C ALA A 18 5.38 18.02 -21.41
N LYS A 19 6.37 17.21 -21.05
CA LYS A 19 6.32 15.77 -21.28
C LYS A 19 5.12 15.20 -20.50
N PRO A 20 4.26 14.37 -21.11
CA PRO A 20 3.16 13.76 -20.38
C PRO A 20 3.73 12.96 -19.20
N ASN A 21 3.16 13.20 -18.01
CA ASN A 21 3.60 12.56 -16.78
C ASN A 21 3.49 11.05 -16.96
N ALA A 22 4.63 10.35 -16.99
CA ALA A 22 4.65 8.91 -17.20
C ALA A 22 3.88 8.26 -16.06
N ILE A 23 2.79 7.56 -16.38
CA ILE A 23 2.02 6.80 -15.40
C ILE A 23 2.94 5.67 -14.92
N VAL A 24 3.59 5.88 -13.77
CA VAL A 24 4.38 4.84 -13.11
C VAL A 24 3.40 3.76 -12.66
N ARG A 25 3.38 2.63 -13.39
CA ARG A 25 2.63 1.45 -12.99
C ARG A 25 3.34 0.80 -11.81
N VAL A 26 2.92 1.16 -10.60
CA VAL A 26 3.40 0.50 -9.38
C VAL A 26 2.83 -0.92 -9.36
N THR A 27 3.69 -1.91 -9.52
CA THR A 27 3.32 -3.32 -9.33
C THR A 27 2.94 -3.55 -7.87
N PRO A 28 1.73 -4.04 -7.56
CA PRO A 28 1.34 -4.27 -6.18
C PRO A 28 2.24 -5.35 -5.54
N THR A 29 2.77 -5.05 -4.36
CA THR A 29 3.57 -6.00 -3.55
C THR A 29 2.76 -7.24 -3.23
N PRO A 30 3.31 -8.47 -3.23
CA PRO A 30 2.53 -9.71 -3.08
C PRO A 30 1.70 -9.79 -1.78
N PHE A 31 2.05 -9.00 -0.76
CA PHE A 31 1.40 -9.00 0.56
C PHE A 31 0.37 -7.87 0.74
N TYR A 32 -0.16 -7.30 -0.35
CA TYR A 32 -1.25 -6.32 -0.28
C TYR A 32 -2.55 -6.98 0.21
N ALA A 33 -3.41 -6.18 0.83
CA ALA A 33 -4.68 -6.65 1.36
C ALA A 33 -5.86 -6.20 0.49
N VAL A 34 -6.97 -6.93 0.56
CA VAL A 34 -8.24 -6.58 -0.07
C VAL A 34 -9.39 -6.69 0.91
N SER A 35 -10.40 -5.86 0.76
CA SER A 35 -11.70 -6.00 1.43
C SER A 35 -12.80 -6.12 0.40
N ILE A 36 -13.87 -6.86 0.72
CA ILE A 36 -15.03 -6.96 -0.15
C ILE A 36 -15.94 -5.76 0.10
N VAL A 37 -16.30 -5.05 -0.97
CA VAL A 37 -17.26 -3.95 -0.96
C VAL A 37 -18.59 -4.48 -1.51
N PRO A 38 -19.67 -4.44 -0.70
CA PRO A 38 -21.02 -4.80 -1.14
C PRO A 38 -21.46 -3.99 -2.37
N GLY A 39 -22.06 -4.65 -3.36
CA GLY A 39 -22.76 -4.00 -4.47
C GLY A 39 -24.21 -3.66 -4.14
N GLN A 40 -24.97 -3.16 -5.14
CA GLN A 40 -26.36 -2.72 -4.98
C GLN A 40 -27.31 -3.78 -4.38
N ASN A 41 -27.05 -5.07 -4.63
CA ASN A 41 -27.82 -6.21 -4.13
C ASN A 41 -26.90 -7.26 -3.49
N ALA A 42 -26.10 -6.87 -2.51
CA ALA A 42 -25.12 -7.76 -1.89
C ALA A 42 -25.80 -8.88 -1.07
N CYS A 43 -25.43 -10.13 -1.37
CA CYS A 43 -25.89 -11.30 -0.64
C CYS A 43 -25.45 -11.26 0.84
N GLY A 44 -26.16 -11.99 1.71
CA GLY A 44 -25.83 -12.07 3.14
C GLY A 44 -24.39 -12.52 3.42
N ALA A 45 -23.85 -13.38 2.56
CA ALA A 45 -22.44 -13.81 2.62
C ALA A 45 -21.46 -12.65 2.43
N THR A 46 -21.80 -11.61 1.66
CA THR A 46 -20.94 -10.43 1.52
C THR A 46 -21.07 -9.51 2.72
N GLN A 47 -22.27 -9.38 3.27
CA GLN A 47 -22.51 -8.55 4.46
C GLN A 47 -21.75 -9.08 5.69
N SER A 48 -21.68 -10.40 5.86
CA SER A 48 -20.91 -11.03 6.94
C SER A 48 -19.39 -10.83 6.84
N GLN A 49 -18.88 -10.43 5.67
CA GLN A 49 -17.46 -10.15 5.45
C GLN A 49 -17.11 -8.66 5.63
N SER A 50 -18.08 -7.83 6.02
CA SER A 50 -17.88 -6.41 6.26
C SER A 50 -16.79 -6.17 7.32
N GLY A 51 -15.95 -5.16 7.09
CA GLY A 51 -14.82 -4.82 7.98
C GLY A 51 -13.63 -5.79 7.94
N LYS A 52 -13.75 -6.96 7.29
CA LYS A 52 -12.65 -7.92 7.16
C LYS A 52 -11.71 -7.55 6.03
N ARG A 53 -10.41 -7.70 6.28
CA ARG A 53 -9.36 -7.65 5.25
C ARG A 53 -8.75 -9.02 5.06
N TRP A 54 -8.48 -9.34 3.81
CA TRP A 54 -7.83 -10.56 3.36
C TRP A 54 -6.47 -10.20 2.77
N LEU A 55 -5.49 -11.08 2.88
CA LEU A 55 -4.37 -11.03 1.93
C LEU A 55 -4.94 -11.29 0.54
N SER A 56 -4.44 -10.58 -0.47
CA SER A 56 -4.92 -10.69 -1.84
C SER A 56 -4.92 -12.14 -2.35
N ALA A 57 -3.87 -12.90 -2.04
CA ALA A 57 -3.75 -14.32 -2.40
C ALA A 57 -4.74 -15.24 -1.68
N GLY A 58 -5.28 -14.83 -0.53
CA GLY A 58 -6.20 -15.62 0.30
C GLY A 58 -7.65 -15.12 0.28
N ALA A 59 -7.96 -14.12 -0.54
CA ALA A 59 -9.31 -13.59 -0.61
C ALA A 59 -10.26 -14.61 -1.27
N PRO A 60 -11.48 -14.81 -0.73
CA PRO A 60 -12.46 -15.69 -1.37
C PRO A 60 -12.88 -15.07 -2.70
N ARG A 61 -13.01 -15.88 -3.75
CA ARG A 61 -13.41 -15.37 -5.08
C ARG A 61 -14.80 -14.75 -5.04
N LEU A 62 -14.99 -13.70 -5.82
CA LEU A 62 -16.30 -13.12 -6.09
C LEU A 62 -16.85 -13.72 -7.40
N PRO A 63 -18.16 -14.04 -7.47
CA PRO A 63 -19.15 -14.00 -6.38
C PRO A 63 -18.86 -15.00 -5.26
N LEU A 64 -19.21 -14.67 -4.02
CA LEU A 64 -19.01 -15.57 -2.88
C LEU A 64 -19.82 -16.87 -3.04
N PRO A 65 -19.35 -17.99 -2.46
CA PRO A 65 -20.13 -19.22 -2.39
C PRO A 65 -21.51 -18.96 -1.79
N GLY A 66 -22.57 -19.42 -2.46
CA GLY A 66 -23.96 -19.18 -2.05
C GLY A 66 -24.53 -17.81 -2.44
N CYS A 67 -23.85 -17.03 -3.29
CA CYS A 67 -24.44 -15.83 -3.87
C CYS A 67 -25.62 -16.19 -4.79
N ASN A 68 -26.80 -15.63 -4.51
CA ASN A 68 -28.03 -15.85 -5.27
C ASN A 68 -28.40 -14.66 -6.17
N ALA A 69 -27.53 -13.64 -6.29
CA ALA A 69 -27.78 -12.49 -7.14
C ALA A 69 -27.62 -12.88 -8.62
N GLN A 70 -28.60 -12.51 -9.46
CA GLN A 70 -28.54 -12.73 -10.92
C GLN A 70 -27.34 -12.03 -11.56
N SER A 71 -26.99 -10.84 -11.06
CA SER A 71 -25.78 -10.11 -11.41
C SER A 71 -25.14 -9.55 -10.15
N CYS A 72 -24.00 -10.14 -9.74
CA CYS A 72 -23.30 -9.74 -8.52
C CYS A 72 -22.43 -8.50 -8.76
N GLY A 73 -22.77 -7.39 -8.10
CA GLY A 73 -22.01 -6.13 -8.18
C GLY A 73 -20.94 -5.95 -7.09
N CYS A 74 -20.59 -7.00 -6.34
CA CYS A 74 -19.58 -6.90 -5.28
C CYS A 74 -18.18 -6.77 -5.88
N ARG A 75 -17.29 -6.01 -5.22
CA ARG A 75 -15.93 -5.73 -5.72
C ARG A 75 -14.89 -5.77 -4.62
N TYR A 76 -13.62 -5.88 -4.98
CA TYR A 76 -12.53 -5.69 -4.03
C TYR A 76 -12.11 -4.23 -3.95
N ALA A 77 -11.90 -3.73 -2.73
CA ALA A 77 -11.09 -2.56 -2.48
C ALA A 77 -9.68 -3.01 -2.11
N HIS A 78 -8.68 -2.50 -2.82
CA HIS A 78 -7.27 -2.82 -2.60
C HIS A 78 -6.68 -1.90 -1.53
N HIS A 79 -5.86 -2.48 -0.66
CA HIS A 79 -5.12 -1.79 0.40
C HIS A 79 -3.65 -2.13 0.22
N ALA A 80 -2.80 -1.11 0.12
CA ALA A 80 -1.36 -1.29 0.00
C ALA A 80 -0.79 -2.07 1.20
N ASP A 81 0.30 -2.82 0.98
CA ASP A 81 1.03 -3.39 2.12
C ASP A 81 1.56 -2.25 3.00
N ARG A 82 1.16 -2.26 4.27
CA ARG A 82 1.58 -1.26 5.26
C ARG A 82 3.03 -1.43 5.70
N ARG A 83 3.69 -2.53 5.35
CA ARG A 83 5.09 -2.78 5.67
C ARG A 83 5.97 -1.92 4.76
N SER A 84 6.48 -0.82 5.30
CA SER A 84 7.59 -0.09 4.68
C SER A 84 8.91 -0.66 5.21
N ALA A 85 9.87 -0.90 4.32
CA ALA A 85 11.22 -1.33 4.70
C ALA A 85 11.90 -0.28 5.60
N GLU A 86 11.65 1.00 5.31
CA GLU A 86 12.19 2.17 6.02
C GLU A 86 11.96 2.12 7.54
N ARG A 87 10.74 1.77 7.99
CA ARG A 87 10.39 1.78 9.42
C ARG A 87 11.32 0.90 10.25
N ARG A 88 11.62 -0.31 9.76
CA ARG A 88 12.46 -1.25 10.50
C ARG A 88 13.94 -0.91 10.42
N TRP A 89 14.37 -0.22 9.36
CA TRP A 89 15.77 0.14 9.21
C TRP A 89 16.16 1.27 10.16
N ILE A 90 15.32 2.30 10.29
CA ILE A 90 15.53 3.38 11.26
C ILE A 90 15.53 2.82 12.69
N ASP A 91 14.55 1.98 13.04
CA ASP A 91 14.48 1.36 14.36
C ASP A 91 15.73 0.51 14.67
N ARG A 92 16.29 -0.20 13.68
CA ARG A 92 17.51 -0.99 13.83
C ARG A 92 18.78 -0.16 13.86
N ALA A 93 18.88 0.86 13.02
CA ALA A 93 20.05 1.73 12.95
C ALA A 93 20.21 2.57 14.23
N ALA A 94 19.10 2.95 14.85
CA ALA A 94 19.09 3.66 16.13
C ALA A 94 19.29 2.76 17.36
N MET A 95 19.23 1.42 17.19
CA MET A 95 19.44 0.48 18.29
C MET A 95 20.92 0.07 18.38
N PRO A 96 21.51 0.08 19.60
CA PRO A 96 22.81 -0.54 19.83
C PRO A 96 22.78 -2.00 19.36
N GLN A 97 23.65 -2.35 18.42
CA GLN A 97 23.72 -3.72 17.88
C GLN A 97 24.22 -4.75 18.90
N HIS A 98 24.84 -4.26 19.98
CA HIS A 98 25.41 -5.02 21.07
C HIS A 98 24.87 -4.48 22.39
N PHE A 99 24.56 -5.39 23.32
CA PHE A 99 24.16 -5.04 24.67
C PHE A 99 25.41 -4.97 25.55
N ASP A 100 25.82 -3.76 25.92
CA ASP A 100 27.00 -3.52 26.79
C ASP A 100 26.66 -3.50 28.28
N GLY A 101 25.40 -3.74 28.62
CA GLY A 101 24.97 -3.84 30.00
C GLY A 101 25.38 -5.17 30.62
N VAL A 102 25.38 -5.21 31.95
CA VAL A 102 25.54 -6.48 32.67
C VAL A 102 24.31 -7.36 32.43
N GLU A 103 24.52 -8.63 32.07
CA GLU A 103 23.45 -9.61 31.89
C GLU A 103 22.66 -9.77 33.19
N ARG A 104 21.48 -9.15 33.28
CA ARG A 104 20.70 -9.12 34.51
C ARG A 104 20.06 -10.47 34.84
N ARG A 105 20.01 -11.40 33.88
CA ARG A 105 19.59 -12.80 34.14
C ARG A 105 20.52 -13.52 35.11
N VAL A 106 21.83 -13.24 35.08
CA VAL A 106 22.78 -13.86 36.02
C VAL A 106 22.90 -13.09 37.34
N MET A 107 22.40 -11.85 37.40
CA MET A 107 22.74 -10.93 38.49
C MET A 107 21.76 -10.89 39.66
N ARG A 108 20.64 -11.62 39.64
CA ARG A 108 19.75 -11.78 40.81
C ARG A 108 19.12 -13.17 40.88
N LYS A 109 19.43 -13.92 41.95
CA LYS A 109 18.79 -15.18 42.41
C LYS A 109 17.29 -15.06 42.75
N ARG A 110 16.56 -14.09 42.20
CA ARG A 110 15.12 -13.92 42.42
C ARG A 110 14.46 -13.37 41.17
N GLY A 111 14.51 -14.17 40.12
CA GLY A 111 13.78 -13.97 38.86
C GLY A 111 12.84 -15.14 38.62
N ARG A 112 11.69 -14.87 38.01
CA ARG A 112 10.56 -15.80 37.80
C ARG A 112 10.85 -17.01 36.88
N ARG A 113 12.10 -17.25 36.49
CA ARG A 113 12.51 -18.27 35.50
C ARG A 113 13.71 -19.12 35.93
N ASP A 114 14.11 -19.07 37.20
CA ASP A 114 15.14 -19.98 37.73
C ASP A 114 14.66 -21.45 37.75
N THR A 115 13.35 -21.67 37.59
CA THR A 115 12.70 -22.99 37.63
C THR A 115 12.16 -23.47 36.28
N ASP A 116 12.31 -22.70 35.21
CA ASP A 116 11.97 -23.16 33.85
C ASP A 116 13.23 -23.81 33.25
N TYR A 117 13.28 -25.13 33.29
CA TYR A 117 14.31 -25.98 32.68
C TYR A 117 13.70 -26.78 31.54
#